data_AF-A0A524Q5J9-F1
#
_entry.id   AF-A0A524Q5J9-F1
#
_cell.length_a   1.000
_cell.length_b   1.000
_cell.length_c   1.000
_cell.angle_alpha   90.00
_cell.angle_beta   90.00
_cell.angle_gamma   90.00
#
_symmetry.space_group_name_H-M   'P 1'
#
loop_
_entity.id
_entity.type
_entity.pdbx_description
1 polymer ?
#
loop_
_entity_poly.entity_id
_entity_poly.type
_entity_poly.pdbx_seq_one_letter_code
_entity_poly.pdbx_strand_id
1 'polypeptide(L)'
;MTREQIEEKIVIILKEEFEIECPDHDLNLTEEFEFDSIDAIALLEHVEDFIGSPLTQEDKKRAMEIRTINQICDFIENTLNKNKSEG
;
A
#
# COMPACT_ATOMS: atom_id res chain seq x y z
N MET A 1 9.00 -7.67 8.84
CA MET A 1 9.49 -7.05 7.60
C MET A 1 10.04 -5.66 7.91
N THR A 2 10.99 -5.21 7.11
CA THR A 2 11.55 -3.84 7.13
C THR A 2 10.86 -2.99 6.07
N ARG A 3 10.91 -1.66 6.20
CA ARG A 3 10.34 -0.71 5.23
C ARG A 3 10.79 -0.99 3.80
N GLU A 4 12.08 -1.26 3.60
CA GLU A 4 12.65 -1.62 2.29
C GLU A 4 11.97 -2.84 1.65
N GLN A 5 11.64 -3.86 2.43
CA GLN A 5 10.95 -5.04 1.89
C GLN A 5 9.49 -4.77 1.55
N ILE A 6 8.84 -3.86 2.29
CA ILE A 6 7.48 -3.42 1.98
C ILE A 6 7.49 -2.64 0.67
N GLU A 7 8.43 -1.71 0.54
CA GLU A 7 8.61 -0.88 -0.65
C GLU A 7 8.87 -1.74 -1.89
N GLU A 8 9.82 -2.68 -1.82
CA GLU A 8 10.12 -3.59 -2.93
C GLU A 8 8.86 -4.36 -3.37
N LYS A 9 8.08 -4.87 -2.41
CA LYS A 9 6.82 -5.57 -2.69
C LYS A 9 5.78 -4.67 -3.34
N ILE A 10 5.64 -3.43 -2.84
CA ILE A 10 4.69 -2.47 -3.37
C ILE A 10 5.07 -2.03 -4.77
N VAL A 11 6.35 -1.76 -5.04
CA VAL A 11 6.83 -1.43 -6.38
C VAL A 11 6.56 -2.58 -7.36
N ILE A 12 6.73 -3.83 -6.93
CA ILE A 12 6.39 -5.00 -7.72
C ILE A 12 4.90 -5.04 -8.03
N ILE A 13 4.03 -4.90 -7.01
CA ILE A 13 2.57 -4.92 -7.19
C ILE A 13 2.11 -3.75 -8.09
N LEU A 14 2.61 -2.54 -7.83
CA LEU A 14 2.32 -1.36 -8.65
C LEU A 14 2.72 -1.57 -10.11
N LYS A 15 3.84 -2.24 -10.36
CA LYS A 15 4.29 -2.55 -11.71
C LYS A 15 3.48 -3.67 -12.37
N GLU A 16 3.19 -4.75 -11.65
CA GLU A 16 2.52 -5.93 -12.21
C GLU A 16 1.00 -5.75 -12.34
N GLU A 17 0.35 -5.17 -11.34
CA GLU A 17 -1.11 -5.03 -11.27
C GLU A 17 -1.59 -3.68 -11.82
N PHE A 18 -0.79 -2.61 -11.68
CA PHE A 18 -1.18 -1.25 -12.04
C PHE A 18 -0.37 -0.65 -13.20
N GLU A 19 0.59 -1.39 -13.76
CA GLU A 19 1.49 -0.92 -14.84
C GLU A 19 2.28 0.37 -14.49
N ILE A 20 2.47 0.64 -13.20
CA ILE A 20 3.17 1.82 -12.69
C ILE A 20 4.66 1.49 -12.49
N GLU A 21 5.51 2.00 -13.38
CA GLU A 21 6.96 1.78 -13.31
C GLU A 21 7.70 2.88 -12.54
N CYS A 22 8.38 2.50 -11.45
CA CYS A 22 9.25 3.34 -10.63
C CYS A 22 8.66 4.72 -10.24
N PRO A 23 7.52 4.77 -9.54
CA PRO A 23 7.03 6.02 -9.00
C PRO A 23 8.04 6.58 -7.98
N ASP A 24 8.29 7.89 -7.99
CA ASP A 24 9.06 8.53 -6.92
C ASP A 24 8.25 8.47 -5.61
N HIS A 25 8.90 8.34 -4.46
CA HIS A 25 8.21 8.03 -3.20
C HIS A 25 7.30 9.17 -2.72
N ASP A 26 7.63 10.40 -3.13
CA ASP A 26 6.85 11.61 -2.85
C ASP A 26 5.93 12.01 -4.02
N LEU A 27 5.95 11.25 -5.12
CA LEU A 27 5.13 11.52 -6.28
C LEU A 27 3.66 11.27 -5.99
N ASN A 28 2.81 12.16 -6.49
CA ASN A 28 1.36 11.98 -6.41
C ASN A 28 0.90 10.96 -7.48
N LEU A 29 0.66 9.73 -7.05
CA LEU A 29 0.22 8.62 -7.90
C LEU A 29 -1.11 8.92 -8.60
N THR A 30 -2.01 9.66 -7.95
CA THR A 30 -3.30 10.02 -8.54
C THR A 30 -3.14 10.99 -9.71
N GLU A 31 -2.21 11.94 -9.60
CA GLU A 31 -2.00 12.93 -10.66
C GLU A 31 -1.13 12.39 -11.80
N GLU A 32 -0.14 11.55 -11.49
CA GLU A 32 0.86 11.11 -12.47
C GLU A 32 0.53 9.76 -13.09
N PHE A 33 -0.19 8.90 -12.37
CA PHE A 33 -0.44 7.51 -12.76
C PHE A 33 -1.93 7.13 -12.72
N GLU A 34 -2.83 8.11 -12.61
CA GLU A 34 -4.29 7.88 -12.52
C GLU A 34 -4.67 6.90 -11.41
N PHE A 35 -3.86 6.82 -10.35
CA PHE A 35 -4.10 5.93 -9.22
C PHE A 35 -5.21 6.51 -8.34
N ASP A 36 -6.42 5.98 -8.49
CA ASP A 36 -7.61 6.45 -7.82
C ASP A 36 -7.89 5.65 -6.53
N SER A 37 -8.94 6.05 -5.80
CA SER A 37 -9.34 5.35 -4.58
C SER A 37 -9.72 3.88 -4.82
N ILE A 38 -10.10 3.51 -6.05
CA ILE A 38 -10.39 2.12 -6.42
C ILE A 38 -9.10 1.30 -6.46
N ASP A 39 -8.05 1.86 -7.07
CA ASP A 39 -6.73 1.22 -7.14
C ASP A 39 -6.11 1.07 -5.76
N ALA A 40 -6.30 2.08 -4.90
CA ALA A 40 -5.90 1.99 -3.50
C ALA A 40 -6.59 0.82 -2.77
N ILE A 41 -7.89 0.62 -2.99
CA ILE A 41 -8.64 -0.51 -2.42
C ILE A 41 -8.15 -1.84 -2.99
N ALA A 42 -7.89 -1.92 -4.30
CA ALA A 42 -7.37 -3.13 -4.92
C ALA A 42 -5.98 -3.50 -4.36
N LEU A 43 -5.09 -2.51 -4.24
CA LEU A 43 -3.77 -2.69 -3.61
C LEU A 43 -3.88 -3.26 -2.20
N LEU A 44 -4.89 -2.82 -1.43
CA LEU A 44 -5.14 -3.36 -0.10
C LEU A 44 -5.46 -4.86 -0.09
N GLU A 45 -6.16 -5.37 -1.09
CA GLU A 45 -6.46 -6.81 -1.17
C GLU A 45 -5.17 -7.64 -1.33
N HIS A 46 -4.20 -7.15 -2.11
CA HIS A 46 -2.87 -7.75 -2.20
C HIS A 46 -2.09 -7.64 -0.90
N VAL A 47 -2.24 -6.51 -0.19
CA VAL A 47 -1.64 -6.32 1.15
C VAL A 47 -2.24 -7.28 2.17
N GLU A 48 -3.54 -7.55 2.14
CA GLU A 48 -4.21 -8.54 3.02
C GLU A 48 -3.62 -9.95 2.82
N ASP A 49 -3.44 -10.37 1.57
CA ASP A 49 -2.81 -11.66 1.24
C ASP A 49 -1.36 -11.73 1.75
N PHE A 50 -0.62 -10.64 1.53
CA PHE A 50 0.77 -10.49 1.93
C PHE A 50 0.99 -10.49 3.45
N ILE A 51 0.13 -9.80 4.21
CA ILE A 51 0.18 -9.74 5.68
C ILE A 51 -0.38 -11.04 6.28
N GLY A 52 -1.27 -11.73 5.56
CA GLY A 52 -1.97 -12.92 6.04
C GLY A 52 -3.09 -12.60 7.04
N SER A 53 -3.52 -11.34 7.10
CA SER A 53 -4.57 -10.86 7.99
C SER A 53 -5.50 -9.90 7.25
N PRO A 54 -6.81 -9.93 7.55
CA PRO A 54 -7.74 -8.99 6.96
C PRO A 54 -7.51 -7.56 7.48
N LEU A 55 -7.61 -6.58 6.60
CA LEU A 55 -7.53 -5.16 6.93
C LEU A 55 -8.85 -4.67 7.53
N THR A 56 -8.75 -3.78 8.52
CA THR A 56 -9.94 -3.23 9.17
C THR A 56 -10.60 -2.16 8.30
N GLN A 57 -11.84 -1.78 8.63
CA GLN A 57 -12.53 -0.71 7.92
C GLN A 57 -11.81 0.65 8.03
N GLU A 58 -11.13 0.90 9.16
CA GLU A 58 -10.29 2.11 9.31
C GLU A 58 -9.10 2.08 8.35
N ASP A 59 -8.51 0.92 8.18
CA ASP A 59 -7.39 0.74 7.27
C ASP A 59 -7.83 0.99 5.82
N LYS A 60 -8.99 0.44 5.43
CA LYS A 60 -9.60 0.70 4.11
C LYS A 60 -9.88 2.18 3.89
N LYS A 61 -10.38 2.90 4.90
CA LYS A 61 -10.59 4.37 4.80
C LYS A 61 -9.29 5.14 4.60
N ARG A 62 -8.23 4.81 5.35
CA ARG A 62 -6.93 5.46 5.19
C ARG A 62 -6.35 5.24 3.80
N ALA A 63 -6.54 4.04 3.24
CA ALA A 63 -6.07 3.75 1.90
C ALA A 63 -6.74 4.63 0.83
N MET A 64 -8.01 4.99 0.99
CA MET A 64 -8.68 5.91 0.07
C MET A 64 -8.07 7.32 0.06
N GLU A 65 -7.32 7.69 1.11
CA GLU A 65 -6.63 8.98 1.21
C GLU A 65 -5.18 8.92 0.73
N ILE A 66 -4.66 7.73 0.44
CA ILE A 66 -3.29 7.54 -0.05
C ILE A 66 -3.14 8.16 -1.43
N ARG A 67 -2.07 8.93 -1.58
CA ARG A 67 -1.69 9.55 -2.86
C ARG A 67 -0.24 9.33 -3.25
N THR A 68 0.58 8.81 -2.33
CA THR A 68 2.03 8.66 -2.54
C THR A 68 2.50 7.32 -2.01
N ILE A 69 3.59 6.78 -2.55
CA ILE A 69 4.15 5.51 -2.07
C ILE A 69 4.56 5.60 -0.61
N ASN A 70 5.09 6.74 -0.17
CA ASN A 70 5.43 6.94 1.23
C ASN A 70 4.24 6.68 2.15
N GLN A 71 3.03 7.12 1.77
CA GLN A 71 1.81 6.84 2.53
C GLN A 71 1.41 5.37 2.49
N ILE A 72 1.59 4.69 1.35
CA ILE A 72 1.39 3.23 1.23
C ILE A 72 2.30 2.48 2.19
N CYS A 73 3.60 2.77 2.14
CA CYS A 73 4.58 2.13 3.01
C CYS A 73 4.27 2.37 4.49
N ASP A 74 3.96 3.61 4.87
CA ASP A 74 3.63 3.96 6.25
C ASP A 74 2.39 3.21 6.74
N PHE A 75 1.37 3.14 5.88
CA PHE A 75 0.14 2.39 6.13
C PHE A 75 0.38 0.90 6.39
N ILE A 76 1.17 0.24 5.53
CA ILE A 76 1.48 -1.19 5.65
C ILE A 76 2.34 -1.44 6.87
N GLU A 77 3.32 -0.58 7.13
CA GLU A 77 4.17 -0.67 8.32
C GLU A 77 3.34 -0.58 9.60
N ASN A 78 2.40 0.36 9.66
CA ASN A 78 1.48 0.51 10.78
C ASN A 78 0.61 -0.74 10.98
N THR A 79 0.07 -1.29 9.89
CA THR A 79 -0.74 -2.51 9.90
C THR A 79 0.05 -3.72 10.39
N LEU A 80 1.27 -3.90 9.88
CA LEU A 80 2.17 -4.97 10.30
C LEU A 80 2.57 -4.83 11.77
N ASN A 81 2.78 -3.60 12.24
CA ASN A 81 3.13 -3.35 13.63
C ASN A 81 1.95 -3.61 14.57
N LYS A 82 0.72 -3.27 14.17
CA LYS A 82 -0.51 -3.67 14.89
C LYS A 82 -0.62 -5.18 15.02
N ASN A 83 -0.46 -5.93 13.92
CA ASN A 83 -0.56 -7.39 13.91
C ASN A 83 0.48 -8.07 14.82
N LYS A 84 1.71 -7.51 14.92
CA LYS A 84 2.75 -8.03 15.81
C LYS A 84 2.46 -7.82 17.31
N SER A 85 1.67 -6.83 17.68
CA SER A 85 1.32 -6.58 19.09
C SER A 85 0.16 -7.44 19.60
N GLU A 86 -0.57 -8.11 18.71
CA GLU A 86 -1.70 -8.98 19.07
C GLU A 86 -1.37 -10.49 18.97
N GLY A 87 -0.09 -10.85 18.79
CA GLY A 87 0.41 -12.23 18.67
C GLY A 87 1.20 -12.73 19.88
#